data_AF-A0A8H4CGL6-F1
#
_entry.id   AF-A0A8H4CGL6-F1
#
_cell.length_a   1.000
_cell.length_b   1.000
_cell.length_c   1.000
_cell.angle_alpha   90.00
_cell.angle_beta   90.00
_cell.angle_gamma   90.00
#
_symmetry.space_group_name_H-M   'P 1'
#
loop_
_entity.id
_entity.type
_entity.pdbx_description
1 polymer ?
#
loop_
_entity_poly.entity_id
_entity_poly.type
_entity_poly.pdbx_seq_one_letter_code
_entity_poly.pdbx_strand_id
1 'polypeptide(L)'
;MAQQCPKRHSAGSHAGYLPIEDYGMIGNMHTCALVGMNGSVDYMCWPDFDSPTVFCRLLDKDKGGFFSICPPASKHCTTKQQYLPSSNILQTRYIHDDGVVDLVDFFPRPKTATVLAKSNRQSAFRETTKIQEELKKWLVRRVECIRGRLEMDIELFPAFQYATEPHVTTIVQQTHTRGNPSKAVTFHSEHYKLQLDVTVDAESEEGVAAVAAPSVTFTKQKRDGMLSEGVVAHIAIEEGQAISLVLRNDIPDHVTEDITTAVLDGQQHDTQSFWYNWISKSRYKGRWREVVNRSLMLLKMMTYEPTGAIIAAPTFSIPEDIGGVRNWDYRFCWVRDSSFTIYILLRLGFSAEADAYMDFISERFIKSRGPGGELPIMFTIRGETEIPEVELSHLEGYRGSRPVRIGNGAAFHQQFDIYGELMDAIYLYNKYGKPISWDQWCSVREMLDFVLTITDKPDMSIWEVRNNKQNFTYSKVMLWVAFDRGLRLADKRNFPCPNRSKWLEARDNLMEEIMDKGMPYLPPTALGQAPRPSLLPLT
;
A
#
# COMPACT_ATOMS: atom_id res chain seq x y z
N MET A 1 8.13 -0.26 -41.16
CA MET A 1 9.11 -1.18 -40.53
C MET A 1 8.66 -1.42 -39.11
N ALA A 2 8.14 -2.61 -38.82
CA ALA A 2 7.65 -2.98 -37.50
C ALA A 2 8.85 -3.18 -36.55
N GLN A 3 8.94 -2.37 -35.50
CA GLN A 3 9.89 -2.59 -34.42
C GLN A 3 9.46 -3.84 -33.66
N GLN A 4 10.31 -4.86 -33.68
CA GLN A 4 10.16 -6.10 -32.92
C GLN A 4 10.11 -5.79 -31.42
N CYS A 5 9.09 -6.31 -30.74
CA CYS A 5 9.09 -6.46 -29.28
C CYS A 5 10.35 -7.22 -28.85
N PRO A 6 11.10 -6.75 -27.84
CA PRO A 6 12.21 -7.53 -27.31
C PRO A 6 11.65 -8.79 -26.63
N LYS A 7 12.22 -9.95 -26.98
CA LYS A 7 11.92 -11.24 -26.37
C LYS A 7 12.26 -11.15 -24.88
N ARG A 8 11.26 -11.32 -24.00
CA ARG A 8 11.48 -11.50 -22.55
C ARG A 8 12.28 -12.79 -22.35
N HIS A 9 13.54 -12.66 -21.96
CA HIS A 9 14.32 -13.77 -21.44
C HIS A 9 13.69 -14.28 -20.14
N SER A 10 13.71 -15.59 -19.94
CA SER A 10 13.27 -16.28 -18.73
C SER A 10 13.83 -15.60 -17.47
N ALA A 11 12.98 -15.36 -16.49
CA ALA A 11 13.29 -14.75 -15.20
C ALA A 11 14.48 -15.44 -14.52
N GLY A 12 15.68 -14.90 -14.71
CA GLY A 12 16.86 -15.25 -13.95
C GLY A 12 16.89 -14.41 -12.69
N SER A 13 16.79 -15.05 -11.52
CA SER A 13 17.07 -14.40 -10.25
C SER A 13 18.54 -13.97 -10.23
N HIS A 14 18.82 -12.68 -10.45
CA HIS A 14 20.15 -12.17 -10.20
C HIS A 14 20.43 -12.23 -8.69
N ALA A 15 21.38 -13.08 -8.30
CA ALA A 15 21.81 -13.29 -6.91
C ALA A 15 20.70 -13.76 -5.94
N GLY A 16 19.66 -14.44 -6.43
CA GLY A 16 18.57 -14.97 -5.59
C GLY A 16 17.43 -13.99 -5.28
N TYR A 17 17.45 -12.78 -5.85
CA TYR A 17 16.35 -11.81 -5.75
C TYR A 17 15.53 -11.75 -7.02
N LEU A 18 14.20 -11.73 -6.89
CA LEU A 18 13.30 -11.47 -8.01
C LEU A 18 13.35 -9.96 -8.38
N PRO A 19 13.30 -9.59 -9.67
CA PRO A 19 13.10 -8.21 -10.09
C PRO A 19 11.83 -7.59 -9.50
N ILE A 20 11.85 -6.29 -9.18
CA ILE A 20 10.70 -5.61 -8.55
C ILE A 20 9.49 -5.63 -9.48
N GLU A 21 9.71 -5.53 -10.79
CA GLU A 21 8.69 -5.56 -11.83
C GLU A 21 7.96 -6.91 -11.96
N ASP A 22 8.48 -7.97 -11.35
CA ASP A 22 7.89 -9.31 -11.34
C ASP A 22 7.02 -9.58 -10.09
N TYR A 23 6.74 -8.54 -9.29
CA TYR A 23 5.82 -8.61 -8.16
C TYR A 23 4.46 -7.97 -8.46
N GLY A 24 3.39 -8.70 -8.14
CA GLY A 24 2.04 -8.17 -8.01
C GLY A 24 1.73 -7.79 -6.56
N MET A 25 1.00 -6.69 -6.35
CA MET A 25 0.56 -6.24 -5.02
C MET A 25 -0.91 -6.59 -4.78
N ILE A 26 -1.22 -7.18 -3.63
CA ILE A 26 -2.59 -7.46 -3.14
C ILE A 26 -2.76 -6.91 -1.73
N GLY A 27 -3.99 -6.57 -1.33
CA GLY A 27 -4.23 -5.93 -0.02
C GLY A 27 -5.70 -5.61 0.24
N ASN A 28 -6.02 -5.29 1.49
CA ASN A 28 -7.39 -5.03 1.95
C ASN A 28 -7.59 -3.64 2.57
N MET A 29 -6.68 -2.70 2.34
CA MET A 29 -6.67 -1.36 2.97
C MET A 29 -6.32 -1.34 4.46
N HIS A 30 -5.88 -2.47 5.03
CA HIS A 30 -5.19 -2.50 6.32
C HIS A 30 -3.71 -2.82 6.12
N THR A 31 -3.46 -3.82 5.27
CA THR A 31 -2.12 -4.23 4.86
C THR A 31 -2.10 -4.64 3.39
N CYS A 32 -0.92 -4.96 2.89
CA CYS A 32 -0.70 -5.57 1.59
C CYS A 32 0.41 -6.61 1.65
N ALA A 33 0.49 -7.40 0.58
CA ALA A 33 1.57 -8.32 0.33
C ALA A 33 2.09 -8.18 -1.11
N LEU A 34 3.37 -8.47 -1.30
CA LEU A 34 4.00 -8.55 -2.62
C LEU A 34 4.20 -10.02 -3.02
N VAL A 35 3.57 -10.39 -4.14
CA VAL A 35 3.53 -11.76 -4.67
C VAL A 35 4.33 -11.84 -5.96
N GLY A 36 5.42 -12.59 -5.94
CA GLY A 36 6.28 -12.78 -7.10
C GLY A 36 5.63 -13.69 -8.15
N MET A 37 6.06 -13.55 -9.40
CA MET A 37 5.68 -14.49 -10.47
C MET A 37 6.08 -15.94 -10.14
N ASN A 38 7.05 -16.17 -9.27
CA ASN A 38 7.41 -17.49 -8.75
C ASN A 38 6.41 -18.04 -7.71
N GLY A 39 5.25 -17.40 -7.50
CA GLY A 39 4.23 -17.85 -6.56
C GLY A 39 4.62 -17.66 -5.10
N SER A 40 5.56 -16.77 -4.80
CA SER A 40 5.97 -16.51 -3.43
C SER A 40 5.55 -15.13 -2.92
N VAL A 41 5.03 -15.10 -1.71
CA VAL A 41 4.81 -13.89 -0.94
C VAL A 41 6.09 -13.57 -0.18
N ASP A 42 6.77 -12.51 -0.61
CA ASP A 42 8.14 -12.19 -0.15
C ASP A 42 8.19 -10.97 0.76
N TYR A 43 7.09 -10.24 0.83
CA TYR A 43 7.01 -9.04 1.64
C TYR A 43 5.57 -8.88 2.15
N MET A 44 5.41 -8.76 3.47
CA MET A 44 4.14 -8.52 4.13
C MET A 44 4.36 -7.96 5.53
N CYS A 45 3.89 -6.74 5.77
CA CYS A 45 3.69 -6.17 7.11
C CYS A 45 2.39 -6.72 7.71
N TRP A 46 2.36 -6.95 9.01
CA TRP A 46 1.19 -7.56 9.63
C TRP A 46 0.92 -7.05 11.05
N PRO A 47 -0.33 -6.69 11.40
CA PRO A 47 -1.53 -6.74 10.58
C PRO A 47 -1.81 -5.47 9.75
N ASP A 48 -1.10 -4.38 10.00
CA ASP A 48 -1.31 -3.09 9.33
C ASP A 48 -0.05 -2.64 8.55
N PHE A 49 -0.19 -1.62 7.70
CA PHE A 49 0.89 -1.14 6.83
C PHE A 49 2.20 -0.81 7.56
N ASP A 50 2.14 -0.07 8.66
CA ASP A 50 3.32 0.34 9.44
C ASP A 50 3.74 -0.68 10.51
N SER A 51 3.06 -1.83 10.57
CA SER A 51 3.44 -2.93 11.47
C SER A 51 4.75 -3.61 11.05
N PRO A 52 5.46 -4.28 11.97
CA PRO A 52 6.60 -5.09 11.60
C PRO A 52 6.27 -6.19 10.60
N THR A 53 7.29 -6.62 9.85
CA THR A 53 7.10 -7.65 8.83
C THR A 53 7.00 -9.04 9.44
N VAL A 54 6.18 -9.86 8.81
CA VAL A 54 6.20 -11.32 8.96
C VAL A 54 6.86 -12.00 7.76
N PHE A 55 6.95 -11.29 6.62
CA PHE A 55 7.76 -11.63 5.46
C PHE A 55 8.51 -10.38 4.96
N CYS A 56 9.79 -10.53 4.67
CA CYS A 56 10.71 -9.52 4.15
C CYS A 56 11.84 -10.16 3.33
N ARG A 57 11.60 -11.32 2.69
CA ARG A 57 12.53 -11.97 1.75
C ARG A 57 12.98 -11.04 0.62
N LEU A 58 12.15 -10.05 0.27
CA LEU A 58 12.53 -8.99 -0.66
C LEU A 58 13.77 -8.20 -0.17
N LEU A 59 13.97 -8.04 1.14
CA LEU A 59 15.13 -7.34 1.70
C LEU A 59 16.27 -8.30 2.07
N ASP A 60 15.98 -9.53 2.44
CA ASP A 60 17.01 -10.54 2.73
C ASP A 60 16.51 -11.93 2.32
N LYS A 61 17.10 -12.47 1.25
CA LYS A 61 16.65 -13.72 0.64
C LYS A 61 16.75 -14.94 1.56
N ASP A 62 17.64 -14.90 2.55
CA ASP A 62 17.98 -16.03 3.42
C ASP A 62 17.34 -15.92 4.81
N LYS A 63 17.08 -14.70 5.30
CA LYS A 63 16.52 -14.46 6.65
C LYS A 63 15.09 -13.94 6.63
N GLY A 64 14.67 -13.34 5.53
CA GLY A 64 13.50 -12.46 5.52
C GLY A 64 12.15 -13.18 5.64
N GLY A 65 12.11 -14.52 5.56
CA GLY A 65 10.87 -15.29 5.61
C GLY A 65 9.95 -15.06 4.40
N PHE A 66 9.17 -16.07 4.06
CA PHE A 66 8.31 -16.07 2.87
C PHE A 66 7.21 -17.14 2.96
N PHE A 67 6.27 -17.07 2.03
CA PHE A 67 5.29 -18.12 1.77
C PHE A 67 5.27 -18.43 0.27
N SER A 68 5.77 -19.58 -0.16
CA SER A 68 5.85 -20.00 -1.56
C SER A 68 4.90 -21.14 -1.89
N ILE A 69 4.27 -21.05 -3.07
CA ILE A 69 3.51 -22.14 -3.70
C ILE A 69 3.86 -22.15 -5.19
N CYS A 70 4.65 -23.13 -5.62
CA CYS A 70 5.14 -23.20 -7.00
C CYS A 70 5.41 -24.64 -7.45
N PRO A 71 5.45 -24.90 -8.77
CA PRO A 71 5.96 -26.17 -9.27
C PRO A 71 7.40 -26.42 -8.79
N PRO A 72 7.81 -27.69 -8.59
CA PRO A 72 9.19 -28.03 -8.25
C PRO A 72 10.19 -27.45 -9.25
N ALA A 73 11.40 -27.13 -8.79
CA ALA A 73 12.44 -26.55 -9.64
C ALA A 73 12.83 -27.41 -10.86
N SER A 74 12.58 -28.73 -10.79
CA SER A 74 12.75 -29.68 -11.89
C SER A 74 11.70 -29.56 -12.99
N LYS A 75 10.54 -28.93 -12.73
CA LYS A 75 9.47 -28.69 -13.70
C LYS A 75 9.54 -27.28 -14.27
N HIS A 76 9.91 -27.18 -15.54
CA HIS A 76 10.01 -25.90 -16.24
C HIS A 76 8.65 -25.46 -16.80
N CYS A 77 7.89 -24.75 -15.97
CA CYS A 77 6.60 -24.19 -16.38
C CYS A 77 6.75 -22.82 -17.08
N THR A 78 5.88 -22.54 -18.05
CA THR A 78 5.63 -21.16 -18.48
C THR A 78 4.72 -20.49 -17.47
N THR A 79 5.19 -19.39 -16.89
CA THR A 79 4.45 -18.65 -15.87
C THR A 79 3.82 -17.37 -16.44
N LYS A 80 2.56 -17.12 -16.09
CA LYS A 80 1.87 -15.84 -16.39
C LYS A 80 1.19 -15.32 -15.13
N GLN A 81 1.30 -14.02 -14.87
CA GLN A 81 0.63 -13.39 -13.75
C GLN A 81 -0.29 -12.28 -14.25
N GLN A 82 -1.51 -12.22 -13.70
CA GLN A 82 -2.50 -11.21 -14.03
C GLN A 82 -3.43 -10.95 -12.84
N TYR A 83 -4.05 -9.78 -12.80
CA TYR A 83 -5.16 -9.54 -11.88
C TYR A 83 -6.47 -10.07 -12.50
N LEU A 84 -7.33 -10.66 -11.68
CA LEU A 84 -8.69 -10.96 -12.12
C LEU A 84 -9.43 -9.66 -12.48
N PRO A 85 -10.35 -9.70 -13.47
CA PRO A 85 -10.98 -8.50 -14.00
C PRO A 85 -11.57 -7.57 -12.93
N SER A 86 -11.18 -6.29 -13.00
CA SER A 86 -11.66 -5.23 -12.11
C SER A 86 -11.50 -5.55 -10.61
N SER A 87 -10.40 -6.21 -10.23
CA SER A 87 -10.13 -6.57 -8.83
C SER A 87 -8.67 -6.35 -8.41
N ASN A 88 -8.42 -6.49 -7.10
CA ASN A 88 -7.08 -6.73 -6.54
C ASN A 88 -6.92 -8.19 -6.10
N ILE A 89 -7.46 -9.13 -6.89
CA ILE A 89 -7.21 -10.57 -6.75
C ILE A 89 -6.18 -10.94 -7.81
N LEU A 90 -5.08 -11.55 -7.40
CA LEU A 90 -3.97 -11.88 -8.29
C LEU A 90 -4.02 -13.36 -8.65
N GLN A 91 -3.81 -13.67 -9.92
CA GLN A 91 -3.75 -15.01 -10.46
C GLN A 91 -2.36 -15.23 -11.08
N THR A 92 -1.64 -16.24 -10.58
CA THR A 92 -0.41 -16.75 -11.17
C THR A 92 -0.70 -18.12 -11.78
N ARG A 93 -0.55 -18.24 -13.11
CA ARG A 93 -0.80 -19.47 -13.87
C ARG A 93 0.51 -20.14 -14.26
N TYR A 94 0.63 -21.42 -13.93
CA TYR A 94 1.72 -22.30 -14.37
C TYR A 94 1.22 -23.20 -15.50
N ILE A 95 1.94 -23.21 -16.62
CA ILE A 95 1.60 -23.98 -17.82
C ILE A 95 2.75 -24.95 -18.13
N HIS A 96 2.46 -26.23 -18.11
CA HIS A 96 3.35 -27.32 -18.48
C HIS A 96 2.61 -28.34 -19.36
N ASP A 97 3.33 -29.21 -20.05
CA ASP A 97 2.71 -30.24 -20.90
C ASP A 97 1.85 -31.23 -20.10
N ASP A 98 2.26 -31.51 -18.84
CA ASP A 98 1.52 -32.39 -17.93
C ASP A 98 0.23 -31.75 -17.38
N GLY A 99 0.15 -30.42 -17.30
CA GLY A 99 -0.99 -29.75 -16.69
C GLY A 99 -0.88 -28.23 -16.54
N VAL A 100 -2.00 -27.63 -16.18
CA VAL A 100 -2.16 -26.18 -15.97
C VAL A 100 -2.73 -25.94 -14.58
N VAL A 101 -2.03 -25.16 -13.77
CA VAL A 101 -2.44 -24.82 -12.40
C VAL A 101 -2.54 -23.30 -12.24
N ASP A 102 -3.61 -22.87 -11.60
CA ASP A 102 -3.81 -21.50 -11.15
C ASP A 102 -3.53 -21.38 -9.65
N LEU A 103 -2.77 -20.36 -9.28
CA LEU A 103 -2.61 -19.88 -7.91
C LEU A 103 -3.29 -18.52 -7.80
N VAL A 104 -4.34 -18.43 -6.98
CA VAL A 104 -5.11 -17.21 -6.74
C VAL A 104 -4.82 -16.68 -5.34
N ASP A 105 -4.29 -15.46 -5.26
CA ASP A 105 -3.91 -14.79 -4.02
C ASP A 105 -4.79 -13.54 -3.79
N PHE A 106 -5.36 -13.39 -2.59
CA PHE A 106 -6.10 -12.19 -2.21
C PHE A 106 -6.24 -11.99 -0.69
N PHE A 107 -6.57 -10.76 -0.31
CA PHE A 107 -7.09 -10.43 1.02
C PHE A 107 -8.60 -10.22 0.95
N PRO A 108 -9.40 -10.87 1.81
CA PRO A 108 -10.85 -10.74 1.77
C PRO A 108 -11.38 -9.32 1.99
N ARG A 109 -12.44 -8.96 1.27
CA ARG A 109 -13.23 -7.73 1.48
C ARG A 109 -14.73 -8.06 1.46
N PRO A 110 -15.53 -7.43 2.32
CA PRO A 110 -16.98 -7.56 2.27
C PRO A 110 -17.51 -6.89 1.00
N LYS A 111 -18.60 -7.43 0.45
CA LYS A 111 -19.23 -6.95 -0.78
C LYS A 111 -19.52 -5.44 -0.81
N THR A 112 -19.85 -4.87 0.35
CA THR A 112 -20.11 -3.43 0.53
C THR A 112 -19.26 -2.91 1.68
N ALA A 113 -18.41 -1.90 1.42
CA ALA A 113 -17.82 -1.12 2.49
C ALA A 113 -18.84 -0.09 2.98
N THR A 114 -19.20 -0.18 4.25
CA THR A 114 -19.85 0.95 4.93
C THR A 114 -18.71 1.78 5.50
N VAL A 115 -18.31 2.85 4.81
CA VAL A 115 -17.34 3.80 5.37
C VAL A 115 -18.02 4.41 6.60
N LEU A 116 -17.54 4.08 7.80
CA LEU A 116 -17.93 4.76 9.03
C LEU A 116 -17.44 6.21 8.93
N ALA A 117 -18.16 7.06 8.22
CA ALA A 117 -18.12 8.49 8.52
C ALA A 117 -18.54 8.58 9.99
N LYS A 118 -17.64 8.96 10.89
CA LYS A 118 -17.98 9.24 12.28
C LYS A 118 -19.10 10.30 12.23
N SER A 119 -20.35 9.88 12.39
CA SER A 119 -21.46 10.83 12.42
C SER A 119 -21.21 11.75 13.61
N ASN A 120 -21.08 13.05 13.38
CA ASN A 120 -21.15 14.00 14.47
C ASN A 120 -22.47 13.78 15.22
N ARG A 121 -22.37 13.64 16.56
CA ARG A 121 -23.50 13.49 17.47
C ARG A 121 -24.43 14.70 17.37
N GLN A 122 -25.37 14.72 16.41
CA GLN A 122 -26.49 15.68 16.37
C GLN A 122 -27.55 15.38 15.28
N SER A 123 -27.86 14.11 15.00
CA SER A 123 -29.09 13.75 14.27
C SER A 123 -30.07 13.05 15.21
N ALA A 124 -31.30 13.57 15.30
CA ALA A 124 -32.37 13.03 16.13
C ALA A 124 -33.03 11.76 15.53
N PHE A 125 -32.53 11.27 14.40
CA PHE A 125 -32.96 10.01 13.80
C PHE A 125 -32.01 8.89 14.18
N ARG A 126 -32.55 7.81 14.76
CA ARG A 126 -31.84 6.53 14.95
C ARG A 126 -31.48 5.95 13.58
N GLU A 127 -30.36 6.38 13.01
CA GLU A 127 -29.70 5.59 11.97
C GLU A 127 -29.29 4.27 12.63
N THR A 128 -29.75 3.16 12.03
CA THR A 128 -29.33 1.82 12.40
C THR A 128 -27.83 1.74 12.15
N THR A 129 -27.02 1.84 13.21
CA THR A 129 -25.58 1.62 13.15
C THR A 129 -25.33 0.19 12.72
N LYS A 130 -25.21 -0.08 11.42
CA LYS A 130 -24.66 -1.34 10.92
C LYS A 130 -23.22 -1.38 11.40
N ILE A 131 -22.96 -2.21 12.41
CA ILE A 131 -21.61 -2.52 12.88
C ILE A 131 -20.90 -3.13 11.68
N GLN A 132 -19.86 -2.46 11.17
CA GLN A 132 -18.98 -3.05 10.16
C GLN A 132 -18.33 -4.27 10.81
N GLU A 133 -18.53 -5.46 10.24
CA GLU A 133 -17.76 -6.63 10.63
C GLU A 133 -16.27 -6.28 10.49
N GLU A 134 -15.46 -6.55 11.52
CA GLU A 134 -14.02 -6.30 11.46
C GLU A 134 -13.47 -7.03 10.23
N LEU A 135 -12.72 -6.31 9.40
CA LEU A 135 -12.14 -6.88 8.19
C LEU A 135 -11.34 -8.13 8.55
N LYS A 136 -11.59 -9.23 7.82
CA LYS A 136 -10.86 -10.47 8.02
C LYS A 136 -9.38 -10.23 7.75
N LYS A 137 -8.56 -10.40 8.79
CA LYS A 137 -7.09 -10.38 8.72
C LYS A 137 -6.61 -11.71 8.17
N TRP A 138 -6.89 -11.98 6.89
CA TRP A 138 -6.59 -13.23 6.20
C TRP A 138 -5.80 -12.96 4.91
N LEU A 139 -4.74 -13.74 4.67
CA LEU A 139 -4.14 -13.93 3.35
C LEU A 139 -4.64 -15.28 2.81
N VAL A 140 -5.44 -15.26 1.74
CA VAL A 140 -5.97 -16.47 1.09
C VAL A 140 -5.14 -16.77 -0.15
N ARG A 141 -4.73 -18.04 -0.28
CA ARG A 141 -3.97 -18.57 -1.41
C ARG A 141 -4.60 -19.87 -1.87
N ARG A 142 -5.20 -19.89 -3.06
CA ARG A 142 -5.91 -21.05 -3.61
C ARG A 142 -5.19 -21.60 -4.82
N VAL A 143 -4.84 -22.88 -4.77
CA VAL A 143 -4.26 -23.66 -5.86
C VAL A 143 -5.37 -24.45 -6.51
N GLU A 144 -5.51 -24.38 -7.83
CA GLU A 144 -6.54 -25.10 -8.59
C GLU A 144 -5.93 -25.67 -9.86
N CYS A 145 -6.14 -26.98 -10.12
CA CYS A 145 -5.70 -27.59 -11.37
C CYS A 145 -6.81 -27.47 -12.42
N ILE A 146 -6.53 -26.68 -13.45
CA ILE A 146 -7.45 -26.40 -14.54
C ILE A 146 -7.44 -27.54 -15.57
N ARG A 147 -6.29 -28.22 -15.73
CA ARG A 147 -6.13 -29.30 -16.69
C ARG A 147 -4.99 -30.22 -16.31
N GLY A 148 -5.17 -31.52 -16.50
CA GLY A 148 -4.11 -32.51 -16.34
C GLY A 148 -3.67 -32.68 -14.89
N ARG A 149 -2.37 -32.81 -14.65
CA ARG A 149 -1.80 -33.02 -13.32
C ARG A 149 -0.48 -32.29 -13.15
N LEU A 150 -0.31 -31.60 -12.03
CA LEU A 150 0.95 -30.95 -11.70
C LEU A 150 1.35 -31.21 -10.24
N GLU A 151 2.65 -31.30 -10.02
CA GLU A 151 3.22 -31.31 -8.67
C GLU A 151 3.51 -29.88 -8.24
N MET A 152 3.31 -29.59 -6.95
CA MET A 152 3.54 -28.28 -6.36
C MET A 152 4.25 -28.43 -5.01
N ASP A 153 5.24 -27.56 -4.79
CA ASP A 153 5.91 -27.37 -3.50
C ASP A 153 5.25 -26.21 -2.76
N ILE A 154 4.94 -26.44 -1.49
CA ILE A 154 4.42 -25.45 -0.55
C ILE A 154 5.47 -25.24 0.53
N GLU A 155 5.86 -23.99 0.76
CA GLU A 155 6.85 -23.62 1.76
C GLU A 155 6.37 -22.40 2.54
N LEU A 156 6.32 -22.48 3.87
CA LEU A 156 5.95 -21.35 4.73
C LEU A 156 6.97 -21.19 5.85
N PHE A 157 7.72 -20.10 5.79
CA PHE A 157 8.75 -19.73 6.74
C PHE A 157 8.53 -18.28 7.20
N PRO A 158 7.73 -18.03 8.24
CA PRO A 158 7.57 -16.68 8.79
C PRO A 158 8.88 -16.16 9.41
N ALA A 159 9.12 -14.85 9.30
CA ALA A 159 10.23 -14.18 9.96
C ALA A 159 9.71 -12.92 10.65
N PHE A 160 9.43 -13.03 11.94
CA PHE A 160 8.76 -12.01 12.71
C PHE A 160 9.68 -10.87 13.13
N GLN A 161 9.06 -9.72 13.37
CA GLN A 161 9.73 -8.51 13.86
C GLN A 161 10.96 -8.15 12.99
N TYR A 162 10.77 -8.11 11.67
CA TYR A 162 11.87 -7.86 10.73
C TYR A 162 12.99 -8.92 10.80
N ALA A 163 12.61 -10.20 10.90
CA ALA A 163 13.51 -11.35 11.05
C ALA A 163 14.42 -11.30 12.30
N THR A 164 13.99 -10.63 13.37
CA THR A 164 14.75 -10.58 14.63
C THR A 164 14.18 -11.50 15.71
N GLU A 165 12.94 -11.95 15.56
CA GLU A 165 12.23 -12.68 16.61
C GLU A 165 12.03 -14.16 16.23
N PRO A 166 12.50 -15.11 17.06
CA PRO A 166 12.25 -16.54 16.85
C PRO A 166 10.79 -16.89 17.19
N HIS A 167 10.31 -18.01 16.67
CA HIS A 167 8.98 -18.53 16.94
C HIS A 167 8.99 -20.05 17.11
N VAL A 168 7.92 -20.56 17.72
CA VAL A 168 7.63 -22.00 17.81
C VAL A 168 6.62 -22.36 16.72
N THR A 169 7.02 -23.28 15.85
CA THR A 169 6.14 -23.87 14.84
C THR A 169 5.49 -25.12 15.41
N THR A 170 4.17 -25.21 15.36
CA THR A 170 3.42 -26.39 15.81
C THR A 170 2.51 -26.89 14.69
N ILE A 171 2.72 -28.14 14.27
CA ILE A 171 1.80 -28.81 13.35
C ILE A 171 0.69 -29.39 14.23
N VAL A 172 -0.50 -28.81 14.13
CA VAL A 172 -1.70 -29.24 14.87
C VAL A 172 -2.27 -30.50 14.21
N GLN A 173 -2.25 -30.51 12.88
CA GLN A 173 -2.67 -31.66 12.10
C GLN A 173 -1.69 -31.88 10.94
N GLN A 174 -1.12 -33.08 10.90
CA GLN A 174 -0.02 -33.39 9.99
C GLN A 174 -0.47 -33.58 8.55
N THR A 175 -1.60 -34.27 8.34
CA THR A 175 -2.17 -34.53 7.02
C THR A 175 -3.58 -33.97 6.95
N HIS A 176 -3.86 -33.15 5.95
CA HIS A 176 -5.18 -32.59 5.66
C HIS A 176 -5.80 -33.28 4.46
N THR A 177 -7.03 -33.75 4.64
CA THR A 177 -7.93 -34.34 3.66
C THR A 177 -9.32 -33.74 3.82
N ARG A 178 -10.24 -34.05 2.90
CA ARG A 178 -11.60 -33.51 2.93
C ARG A 178 -12.31 -33.90 4.24
N GLY A 179 -12.92 -32.91 4.90
CA GLY A 179 -13.67 -33.10 6.15
C GLY A 179 -12.81 -33.04 7.42
N ASN A 180 -11.50 -32.85 7.32
CA ASN A 180 -10.70 -32.50 8.49
C ASN A 180 -10.96 -31.05 8.96
N PRO A 181 -10.72 -30.75 10.25
CA PRO A 181 -10.63 -29.39 10.72
C PRO A 181 -9.61 -28.58 9.91
N SER A 182 -9.93 -27.32 9.69
CA SER A 182 -9.14 -26.46 8.79
C SER A 182 -7.78 -26.07 9.37
N LYS A 183 -7.65 -25.89 10.69
CA LYS A 183 -6.40 -25.45 11.34
C LYS A 183 -5.29 -26.49 11.22
N ALA A 184 -4.21 -26.14 10.51
CA ALA A 184 -3.11 -27.04 10.19
C ALA A 184 -1.86 -26.79 11.02
N VAL A 185 -1.40 -25.54 11.04
CA VAL A 185 -0.11 -25.15 11.64
C VAL A 185 -0.26 -23.84 12.40
N THR A 186 0.45 -23.69 13.51
CA THR A 186 0.60 -22.41 14.22
C THR A 186 2.05 -21.98 14.31
N PHE A 187 2.26 -20.67 14.34
CA PHE A 187 3.56 -20.02 14.48
C PHE A 187 3.43 -18.96 15.59
N HIS A 188 4.01 -19.23 16.75
CA HIS A 188 3.88 -18.38 17.93
C HIS A 188 5.23 -17.82 18.36
N SER A 189 5.33 -16.51 18.45
CA SER A 189 6.44 -15.78 19.03
C SER A 189 5.98 -14.95 20.22
N GLU A 190 6.84 -14.07 20.72
CA GLU A 190 6.48 -13.13 21.80
C GLU A 190 5.36 -12.18 21.36
N HIS A 191 5.48 -11.61 20.15
CA HIS A 191 4.56 -10.59 19.66
C HIS A 191 3.56 -11.09 18.61
N TYR A 192 3.83 -12.22 17.94
CA TYR A 192 3.01 -12.71 16.84
C TYR A 192 2.44 -14.09 17.12
N LYS A 193 1.16 -14.25 16.80
CA LYS A 193 0.49 -15.56 16.78
C LYS A 193 -0.20 -15.71 15.45
N LEU A 194 0.40 -16.48 14.55
CA LEU A 194 -0.18 -16.81 13.26
C LEU A 194 -0.63 -18.26 13.23
N GLN A 195 -1.60 -18.53 12.37
CA GLN A 195 -1.98 -19.87 12.00
C GLN A 195 -2.22 -19.99 10.50
N LEU A 196 -1.98 -21.20 10.00
CA LEU A 196 -2.28 -21.64 8.66
C LEU A 196 -3.48 -22.59 8.74
N ASP A 197 -4.55 -22.24 8.06
CA ASP A 197 -5.68 -23.13 7.79
C ASP A 197 -5.58 -23.71 6.38
N VAL A 198 -6.01 -24.96 6.21
CA VAL A 198 -6.04 -25.68 4.93
C VAL A 198 -7.42 -26.26 4.68
N THR A 199 -7.92 -26.00 3.49
CA THR A 199 -9.17 -26.56 2.96
C THR A 199 -8.86 -27.26 1.65
N VAL A 200 -9.35 -28.48 1.48
CA VAL A 200 -9.17 -29.25 0.24
C VAL A 200 -10.53 -29.53 -0.39
N ASP A 201 -10.58 -29.45 -1.72
CA ASP A 201 -11.79 -29.72 -2.50
C ASP A 201 -11.48 -30.51 -3.77
N ALA A 202 -12.50 -31.19 -4.27
CA ALA A 202 -12.52 -31.82 -5.57
C ALA A 202 -13.92 -31.63 -6.17
N GLU A 203 -13.99 -30.99 -7.33
CA GLU A 203 -15.23 -30.90 -8.09
C GLU A 203 -15.73 -32.33 -8.40
N SER A 204 -17.01 -32.56 -8.17
CA SER A 204 -17.72 -33.74 -8.67
C SER A 204 -18.84 -33.25 -9.56
N GLU A 205 -18.69 -33.39 -10.89
CA GLU A 205 -19.82 -33.23 -11.80
C GLU A 205 -20.88 -34.30 -11.50
N GLU A 206 -22.17 -33.94 -11.57
CA GLU A 206 -23.26 -34.90 -11.48
C GLU A 206 -23.11 -35.97 -12.58
N GLY A 207 -22.83 -37.22 -12.17
CA GLY A 207 -22.73 -38.37 -13.08
C GLY A 207 -21.30 -38.81 -13.43
N VAL A 208 -20.26 -38.15 -12.92
CA VAL A 208 -18.85 -38.59 -13.03
C VAL A 208 -18.36 -39.12 -11.68
N ALA A 209 -17.52 -40.16 -11.68
CA ALA A 209 -16.92 -40.69 -10.45
C ALA A 209 -16.20 -39.56 -9.70
N ALA A 210 -16.52 -39.38 -8.41
CA ALA A 210 -15.92 -38.32 -7.59
C ALA A 210 -14.39 -38.44 -7.62
N VAL A 211 -13.71 -37.39 -8.11
CA VAL A 211 -12.25 -37.29 -8.01
C VAL A 211 -11.91 -37.28 -6.51
N ALA A 212 -10.95 -38.11 -6.11
CA ALA A 212 -10.52 -38.13 -4.71
C ALA A 212 -9.99 -36.74 -4.36
N ALA A 213 -10.39 -36.19 -3.22
CA ALA A 213 -9.85 -34.90 -2.77
C ALA A 213 -8.34 -35.00 -2.56
N PRO A 214 -7.57 -33.95 -2.90
CA PRO A 214 -6.13 -33.97 -2.68
C PRO A 214 -5.82 -33.99 -1.19
N SER A 215 -4.62 -34.45 -0.84
CA SER A 215 -4.11 -34.42 0.52
C SER A 215 -2.88 -33.53 0.62
N VAL A 216 -2.71 -32.90 1.78
CA VAL A 216 -1.55 -32.06 2.09
C VAL A 216 -0.92 -32.56 3.38
N THR A 217 0.34 -32.96 3.34
CA THR A 217 1.09 -33.39 4.51
C THR A 217 2.23 -32.44 4.80
N PHE A 218 2.19 -31.77 5.95
CA PHE A 218 3.25 -30.86 6.37
C PHE A 218 4.35 -31.57 7.14
N THR A 219 5.58 -31.16 6.90
CA THR A 219 6.74 -31.49 7.73
C THR A 219 7.44 -30.20 8.16
N LYS A 220 8.04 -30.21 9.35
CA LYS A 220 8.86 -29.09 9.82
C LYS A 220 10.21 -29.15 9.14
N GLN A 221 10.74 -28.00 8.75
CA GLN A 221 12.07 -27.90 8.20
C GLN A 221 12.76 -26.64 8.73
N LYS A 222 14.05 -26.76 9.05
CA LYS A 222 14.92 -25.62 9.33
C LYS A 222 15.69 -25.24 8.06
N ARG A 223 15.81 -23.95 7.80
CA ARG A 223 16.65 -23.39 6.73
C ARG A 223 17.77 -22.56 7.31
N ASP A 224 18.91 -22.58 6.63
CA ASP A 224 20.05 -21.73 6.99
C ASP A 224 19.65 -20.25 6.89
N GLY A 225 20.09 -19.44 7.84
CA GLY A 225 19.73 -18.02 7.96
C GLY A 225 18.43 -17.75 8.72
N MET A 226 17.46 -18.67 8.72
CA MET A 226 16.19 -18.50 9.44
C MET A 226 16.33 -18.82 10.93
N LEU A 227 15.73 -17.99 11.79
CA LEU A 227 15.78 -18.18 13.25
C LEU A 227 14.97 -19.38 13.75
N SER A 228 14.01 -19.86 12.98
CA SER A 228 13.05 -20.88 13.41
C SER A 228 12.64 -21.79 12.25
N GLU A 229 12.07 -22.94 12.59
CA GLU A 229 11.59 -23.91 11.60
C GLU A 229 10.33 -23.40 10.90
N GLY A 230 10.26 -23.55 9.59
CA GLY A 230 9.02 -23.41 8.84
C GLY A 230 8.35 -24.75 8.64
N VAL A 231 7.38 -24.77 7.73
CA VAL A 231 6.76 -26.00 7.23
C VAL A 231 6.87 -26.11 5.72
N VAL A 232 6.98 -27.35 5.25
CA VAL A 232 6.96 -27.68 3.83
C VAL A 232 5.96 -28.80 3.55
N ALA A 233 5.39 -28.79 2.36
CA ALA A 233 4.57 -29.88 1.83
C ALA A 233 4.83 -30.02 0.34
N HIS A 234 4.74 -31.25 -0.16
CA HIS A 234 4.77 -31.57 -1.58
C HIS A 234 3.43 -32.21 -1.94
N ILE A 235 2.76 -31.68 -2.95
CA ILE A 235 1.42 -32.12 -3.35
C ILE A 235 1.39 -32.43 -4.85
N ALA A 236 0.53 -33.36 -5.24
CA ALA A 236 0.10 -33.51 -6.62
C ALA A 236 -1.35 -33.08 -6.72
N ILE A 237 -1.65 -32.21 -7.68
CA ILE A 237 -3.00 -31.70 -7.92
C ILE A 237 -3.44 -32.10 -9.34
N GLU A 238 -4.64 -32.66 -9.44
CA GLU A 238 -5.27 -33.16 -10.66
C GLU A 238 -6.45 -32.28 -11.05
N GLU A 239 -6.81 -32.31 -12.32
CA GLU A 239 -7.92 -31.56 -12.91
C GLU A 239 -9.19 -31.59 -12.04
N GLY A 240 -9.73 -30.41 -11.73
CA GLY A 240 -10.91 -30.24 -10.87
C GLY A 240 -10.63 -30.25 -9.36
N GLN A 241 -9.38 -30.50 -8.93
CA GLN A 241 -8.99 -30.39 -7.53
C GLN A 241 -8.55 -28.97 -7.17
N ALA A 242 -8.84 -28.57 -5.94
CA ALA A 242 -8.39 -27.31 -5.36
C ALA A 242 -7.90 -27.47 -3.92
N ILE A 243 -6.87 -26.70 -3.55
CA ILE A 243 -6.36 -26.57 -2.18
C ILE A 243 -6.29 -25.09 -1.85
N SER A 244 -6.95 -24.69 -0.77
CA SER A 244 -6.85 -23.33 -0.24
C SER A 244 -6.06 -23.30 1.06
N LEU A 245 -5.14 -22.36 1.15
CA LEU A 245 -4.31 -22.08 2.32
C LEU A 245 -4.61 -20.66 2.81
N VAL A 246 -4.94 -20.53 4.09
CA VAL A 246 -5.30 -19.24 4.71
C VAL A 246 -4.34 -18.94 5.85
N LEU A 247 -3.54 -17.88 5.71
CA LEU A 247 -2.69 -17.38 6.78
C LEU A 247 -3.41 -16.24 7.52
N ARG A 248 -3.57 -16.37 8.83
CA ARG A 248 -4.29 -15.38 9.66
C ARG A 248 -3.79 -15.36 11.10
N ASN A 249 -4.29 -14.42 11.89
CA ASN A 249 -4.06 -14.41 13.34
C ASN A 249 -4.64 -15.65 14.02
N ASP A 250 -3.87 -16.20 14.95
CA ASP A 250 -4.33 -17.21 15.90
C ASP A 250 -4.81 -16.50 17.18
N ILE A 251 -6.12 -16.31 17.29
CA ILE A 251 -6.76 -15.56 18.37
C ILE A 251 -7.29 -16.54 19.44
N PRO A 252 -6.91 -16.40 20.72
CA PRO A 252 -7.23 -17.35 21.80
C PRO A 252 -8.72 -17.68 21.98
N ASP A 253 -9.61 -16.73 21.70
CA ASP A 253 -11.07 -16.86 21.91
C ASP A 253 -11.86 -17.12 20.62
N HIS A 254 -11.18 -17.25 19.48
CA HIS A 254 -11.85 -17.66 18.26
C HIS A 254 -11.98 -19.18 18.30
N VAL A 255 -13.18 -19.68 18.64
CA VAL A 255 -13.60 -21.01 18.19
C VAL A 255 -13.39 -20.98 16.69
N THR A 256 -12.37 -21.66 16.18
CA THR A 256 -12.10 -21.66 14.74
C THR A 256 -13.29 -22.36 14.11
N GLU A 257 -14.22 -21.58 13.57
CA GLU A 257 -15.18 -22.12 12.63
C GLU A 257 -14.37 -22.69 11.47
N ASP A 258 -14.68 -23.93 11.10
CA ASP A 258 -13.98 -24.56 9.99
C ASP A 258 -14.12 -23.73 8.72
N ILE A 259 -12.99 -23.36 8.14
CA ILE A 259 -12.95 -22.66 6.87
C ILE A 259 -13.25 -23.70 5.78
N THR A 260 -14.44 -23.62 5.20
CA THR A 260 -14.88 -24.48 4.10
C THR A 260 -14.66 -23.82 2.75
N THR A 261 -14.70 -24.59 1.65
CA THR A 261 -14.58 -24.02 0.29
C THR A 261 -15.67 -22.99 0.04
N ALA A 262 -16.91 -23.27 0.47
CA ALA A 262 -18.03 -22.34 0.32
C ALA A 262 -17.80 -20.98 0.99
N VAL A 263 -17.13 -20.97 2.17
CA VAL A 263 -16.74 -19.71 2.83
C VAL A 263 -15.73 -18.95 1.99
N LEU A 264 -14.71 -19.63 1.45
CA LEU A 264 -13.66 -19.02 0.64
C LEU A 264 -14.18 -18.51 -0.71
N ASP A 265 -15.07 -19.27 -1.35
CA ASP A 265 -15.78 -18.85 -2.57
C ASP A 265 -16.57 -17.56 -2.32
N GLY A 266 -17.29 -17.51 -1.19
CA GLY A 266 -17.98 -16.31 -0.73
C GLY A 266 -17.03 -15.13 -0.53
N GLN A 267 -15.90 -15.34 0.15
CA GLN A 267 -14.89 -14.28 0.35
C GLN A 267 -14.30 -13.79 -0.98
N GLN A 268 -14.00 -14.68 -1.92
CA GLN A 268 -13.47 -14.31 -3.24
C GLN A 268 -14.51 -13.51 -4.04
N HIS A 269 -15.77 -13.97 -4.06
CA HIS A 269 -16.88 -13.30 -4.73
C HIS A 269 -17.14 -11.89 -4.16
N ASP A 270 -17.19 -11.78 -2.83
CA ASP A 270 -17.41 -10.51 -2.15
C ASP A 270 -16.25 -9.55 -2.39
N THR A 271 -15.01 -10.05 -2.39
CA THR A 271 -13.82 -9.26 -2.69
C THR A 271 -13.84 -8.74 -4.11
N GLN A 272 -14.16 -9.58 -5.09
CA GLN A 272 -14.30 -9.18 -6.48
C GLN A 272 -15.42 -8.13 -6.64
N SER A 273 -16.57 -8.37 -6.00
CA SER A 273 -17.70 -7.44 -6.01
C SER A 273 -17.34 -6.09 -5.41
N PHE A 274 -16.61 -6.06 -4.30
CA PHE A 274 -16.14 -4.83 -3.65
C PHE A 274 -15.32 -3.98 -4.63
N TRP A 275 -14.28 -4.56 -5.23
CA TRP A 275 -13.39 -3.83 -6.13
C TRP A 275 -14.09 -3.42 -7.43
N TYR A 276 -14.92 -4.29 -8.00
CA TYR A 276 -15.71 -4.01 -9.18
C TYR A 276 -16.68 -2.84 -8.93
N ASN A 277 -17.46 -2.92 -7.85
CA ASN A 277 -18.41 -1.87 -7.46
C ASN A 277 -17.70 -0.55 -7.21
N TRP A 278 -16.52 -0.58 -6.58
CA TRP A 278 -15.73 0.62 -6.37
C TRP A 278 -15.26 1.22 -7.70
N ILE A 279 -14.52 0.48 -8.54
CA ILE A 279 -13.95 1.03 -9.77
C ILE A 279 -15.00 1.44 -10.81
N SER A 280 -16.18 0.82 -10.78
CA SER A 280 -17.29 1.16 -11.68
C SER A 280 -17.74 2.63 -11.54
N LYS A 281 -17.46 3.27 -10.41
CA LYS A 281 -17.75 4.70 -10.13
C LYS A 281 -16.82 5.66 -10.86
N SER A 282 -15.69 5.18 -11.40
CA SER A 282 -14.70 6.00 -12.09
C SER A 282 -15.32 6.77 -13.26
N ARG A 283 -15.15 8.09 -13.26
CA ARG A 283 -15.60 8.98 -14.34
C ARG A 283 -14.64 9.02 -15.54
N TYR A 284 -13.56 8.25 -15.51
CA TYR A 284 -12.57 8.24 -16.59
C TYR A 284 -13.11 7.57 -17.87
N LYS A 285 -13.10 8.33 -18.98
CA LYS A 285 -13.53 7.90 -20.32
C LYS A 285 -12.42 7.96 -21.38
N GLY A 286 -11.16 8.18 -20.96
CA GLY A 286 -10.03 8.30 -21.88
C GLY A 286 -9.52 6.96 -22.41
N ARG A 287 -8.59 7.02 -23.37
CA ARG A 287 -8.04 5.84 -24.07
C ARG A 287 -7.30 4.84 -23.18
N TRP A 288 -6.78 5.27 -22.04
CA TRP A 288 -5.91 4.46 -21.17
C TRP A 288 -6.66 3.84 -19.98
N ARG A 289 -7.90 3.39 -20.19
CA ARG A 289 -8.80 2.99 -19.10
C ARG A 289 -8.22 1.91 -18.19
N GLU A 290 -7.58 0.89 -18.76
CA GLU A 290 -7.01 -0.23 -17.99
C GLU A 290 -5.89 0.25 -17.05
N VAL A 291 -4.93 1.01 -17.58
CA VAL A 291 -3.81 1.55 -16.81
C VAL A 291 -4.32 2.50 -15.71
N VAL A 292 -5.23 3.41 -16.05
CA VAL A 292 -5.81 4.34 -15.07
C VAL A 292 -6.59 3.61 -13.99
N ASN A 293 -7.40 2.61 -14.36
CA ASN A 293 -8.16 1.82 -13.39
C ASN A 293 -7.24 1.00 -12.48
N ARG A 294 -6.14 0.46 -13.03
CA ARG A 294 -5.17 -0.27 -12.22
C ARG A 294 -4.52 0.66 -11.20
N SER A 295 -4.02 1.82 -11.62
CA SER A 295 -3.43 2.82 -10.73
C SER A 295 -4.42 3.30 -9.66
N LEU A 296 -5.67 3.56 -10.03
CA LEU A 296 -6.73 3.94 -9.10
C LEU A 296 -6.92 2.93 -7.96
N MET A 297 -6.99 1.64 -8.29
CA MET A 297 -7.14 0.60 -7.27
C MET A 297 -5.90 0.45 -6.39
N LEU A 298 -4.69 0.73 -6.89
CA LEU A 298 -3.48 0.76 -6.06
C LEU A 298 -3.55 1.92 -5.05
N LEU A 299 -3.90 3.12 -5.51
CA LEU A 299 -4.10 4.28 -4.63
C LEU A 299 -5.18 4.03 -3.58
N LYS A 300 -6.30 3.41 -3.98
CA LYS A 300 -7.36 3.01 -3.05
C LYS A 300 -6.88 1.98 -2.04
N MET A 301 -6.08 1.01 -2.46
CA MET A 301 -5.54 -0.01 -1.58
C MET A 301 -4.59 0.56 -0.54
N MET A 302 -3.81 1.59 -0.88
CA MET A 302 -2.91 2.31 0.04
C MET A 302 -3.62 3.34 0.93
N THR A 303 -4.94 3.50 0.79
CA THR A 303 -5.75 4.31 1.73
C THR A 303 -6.12 3.43 2.92
N TYR A 304 -5.55 3.70 4.09
CA TYR A 304 -5.82 2.96 5.33
C TYR A 304 -7.27 3.22 5.78
N GLU A 305 -8.12 2.22 5.64
CA GLU A 305 -9.58 2.36 5.82
C GLU A 305 -9.99 2.89 7.20
N PRO A 306 -9.36 2.48 8.33
CA PRO A 306 -9.81 2.90 9.66
C PRO A 306 -9.70 4.40 9.95
N THR A 307 -8.74 5.09 9.32
CA THR A 307 -8.49 6.51 9.60
C THR A 307 -8.63 7.41 8.38
N GLY A 308 -8.49 6.87 7.16
CA GLY A 308 -8.40 7.66 5.93
C GLY A 308 -6.98 8.12 5.59
N ALA A 309 -5.96 7.76 6.39
CA ALA A 309 -4.56 8.02 6.07
C ALA A 309 -4.16 7.34 4.76
N ILE A 310 -3.33 8.00 3.94
CA ILE A 310 -2.87 7.47 2.66
C ILE A 310 -1.35 7.35 2.72
N ILE A 311 -0.83 6.12 2.68
CA ILE A 311 0.62 5.90 2.73
C ILE A 311 1.27 6.19 1.38
N ALA A 312 2.56 6.56 1.38
CA ALA A 312 3.29 6.82 0.14
C ALA A 312 3.58 5.51 -0.63
N ALA A 313 4.03 4.47 0.07
CA ALA A 313 4.15 3.11 -0.47
C ALA A 313 4.13 2.09 0.69
N PRO A 314 3.69 0.84 0.47
CA PRO A 314 3.61 -0.15 1.55
C PRO A 314 4.92 -0.89 1.80
N THR A 315 6.06 -0.29 1.45
CA THR A 315 7.38 -0.89 1.56
C THR A 315 8.34 0.02 2.32
N PHE A 316 9.33 -0.59 2.98
CA PHE A 316 10.50 0.12 3.48
C PHE A 316 11.78 -0.41 2.84
N SER A 317 12.81 0.43 2.79
CA SER A 317 14.18 0.06 2.40
C SER A 317 14.35 -0.51 1.00
N ILE A 318 13.38 -0.32 0.12
CA ILE A 318 13.58 -0.56 -1.31
C ILE A 318 14.39 0.61 -1.87
N PRO A 319 15.53 0.34 -2.51
CA PRO A 319 16.46 1.38 -2.92
C PRO A 319 15.92 2.16 -4.12
N GLU A 320 16.12 3.48 -4.14
CA GLU A 320 15.89 4.30 -5.34
C GLU A 320 16.81 3.87 -6.50
N ASP A 321 18.08 3.60 -6.18
CA ASP A 321 19.10 3.08 -7.09
C ASP A 321 19.75 1.85 -6.43
N ILE A 322 19.87 0.74 -7.15
CA ILE A 322 20.50 -0.50 -6.62
C ILE A 322 21.93 -0.19 -6.15
N GLY A 323 22.25 -0.55 -4.91
CA GLY A 323 23.52 -0.25 -4.25
C GLY A 323 23.59 1.15 -3.61
N GLY A 324 22.56 1.98 -3.80
CA GLY A 324 22.44 3.31 -3.20
C GLY A 324 22.04 3.28 -1.73
N VAL A 325 22.13 4.46 -1.09
CA VAL A 325 21.86 4.67 0.34
C VAL A 325 20.46 5.23 0.64
N ARG A 326 19.70 5.57 -0.41
CA ARG A 326 18.36 6.17 -0.36
C ARG A 326 17.30 5.07 -0.29
N ASN A 327 17.26 4.43 0.87
CA ASN A 327 16.46 3.23 1.14
C ASN A 327 15.51 3.57 2.30
N TRP A 328 14.45 4.31 2.01
CA TRP A 328 13.58 4.91 3.03
C TRP A 328 12.38 4.02 3.38
N ASP A 329 11.78 4.30 4.54
CA ASP A 329 10.47 3.77 4.90
C ASP A 329 9.37 4.69 4.36
N TYR A 330 8.56 4.15 3.44
CA TYR A 330 7.49 4.88 2.76
C TYR A 330 6.09 4.56 3.31
N ARG A 331 6.00 3.78 4.39
CA ARG A 331 4.73 3.28 4.96
C ARG A 331 3.94 4.32 5.73
N PHE A 332 4.31 5.59 5.61
CA PHE A 332 3.74 6.73 6.33
C PHE A 332 2.89 7.61 5.43
N CYS A 333 1.97 8.34 6.05
CA CYS A 333 1.07 9.28 5.42
C CYS A 333 1.76 10.63 5.24
N TRP A 334 2.38 10.84 4.08
CA TRP A 334 2.95 12.13 3.69
C TRP A 334 1.85 13.10 3.25
N VAL A 335 1.90 14.34 3.76
CA VAL A 335 0.90 15.37 3.45
C VAL A 335 0.85 15.65 1.94
N ARG A 336 2.02 15.77 1.31
CA ARG A 336 2.21 15.95 -0.13
C ARG A 336 1.55 14.84 -0.94
N ASP A 337 2.02 13.62 -0.74
CA ASP A 337 1.64 12.43 -1.51
C ASP A 337 0.14 12.13 -1.38
N SER A 338 -0.39 12.31 -0.18
CA SER A 338 -1.83 12.18 0.10
C SER A 338 -2.63 13.27 -0.61
N SER A 339 -2.15 14.52 -0.62
CA SER A 339 -2.83 15.64 -1.29
C SER A 339 -2.97 15.41 -2.80
N PHE A 340 -1.92 14.90 -3.46
CA PHE A 340 -2.00 14.50 -4.86
C PHE A 340 -2.91 13.29 -5.10
N THR A 341 -2.92 12.32 -4.19
CA THR A 341 -3.85 11.19 -4.27
C THR A 341 -5.31 11.66 -4.19
N ILE A 342 -5.61 12.58 -3.27
CA ILE A 342 -6.96 13.17 -3.14
C ILE A 342 -7.36 13.97 -4.36
N TYR A 343 -6.44 14.74 -4.95
CA TYR A 343 -6.67 15.40 -6.24
C TYR A 343 -7.19 14.39 -7.28
N ILE A 344 -6.50 13.26 -7.45
CA ILE A 344 -6.84 12.25 -8.46
C ILE A 344 -8.21 11.63 -8.14
N LEU A 345 -8.42 11.21 -6.89
CA LEU A 345 -9.66 10.55 -6.47
C LEU A 345 -10.88 11.45 -6.67
N LEU A 346 -10.81 12.71 -6.23
CA LEU A 346 -11.89 13.69 -6.44
C LEU A 346 -12.18 13.93 -7.93
N ARG A 347 -11.12 14.10 -8.74
CA ARG A 347 -11.26 14.33 -10.19
C ARG A 347 -11.90 13.15 -10.92
N LEU A 348 -11.68 11.93 -10.42
CA LEU A 348 -12.19 10.70 -11.01
C LEU A 348 -13.51 10.20 -10.38
N GLY A 349 -14.08 10.96 -9.43
CA GLY A 349 -15.42 10.72 -8.89
C GLY A 349 -15.45 9.93 -7.58
N PHE A 350 -14.31 9.79 -6.90
CA PHE A 350 -14.17 9.08 -5.63
C PHE A 350 -14.10 10.09 -4.48
N SER A 351 -15.25 10.38 -3.88
CA SER A 351 -15.35 11.37 -2.79
C SER A 351 -15.19 10.76 -1.40
N ALA A 352 -15.51 9.48 -1.20
CA ALA A 352 -15.53 8.87 0.13
C ALA A 352 -14.13 8.80 0.76
N GLU A 353 -13.12 8.47 -0.03
CA GLU A 353 -11.72 8.45 0.39
C GLU A 353 -11.19 9.86 0.67
N ALA A 354 -11.63 10.84 -0.12
CA ALA A 354 -11.32 12.25 0.11
C ALA A 354 -11.95 12.77 1.40
N ASP A 355 -13.20 12.42 1.68
CA ASP A 355 -13.87 12.76 2.94
C ASP A 355 -13.08 12.20 4.13
N ALA A 356 -12.70 10.91 4.09
CA ALA A 356 -11.96 10.25 5.17
C ALA A 356 -10.58 10.88 5.41
N TYR A 357 -9.84 11.18 4.33
CA TYR A 357 -8.56 11.87 4.46
C TYR A 357 -8.71 13.30 4.99
N MET A 358 -9.75 14.03 4.55
CA MET A 358 -10.01 15.40 5.03
C MET A 358 -10.33 15.40 6.52
N ASP A 359 -11.07 14.41 7.02
CA ASP A 359 -11.31 14.24 8.46
C ASP A 359 -9.99 13.93 9.20
N PHE A 360 -9.17 13.03 8.67
CA PHE A 360 -7.86 12.68 9.22
C PHE A 360 -6.94 13.90 9.36
N ILE A 361 -6.73 14.66 8.27
CA ILE A 361 -5.80 15.79 8.27
C ILE A 361 -6.36 17.00 9.03
N SER A 362 -7.68 17.21 9.03
CA SER A 362 -8.34 18.26 9.83
C SER A 362 -8.03 18.09 11.32
N GLU A 363 -8.07 16.85 11.81
CA GLU A 363 -7.73 16.53 13.20
C GLU A 363 -6.26 16.82 13.52
N ARG A 364 -5.34 16.59 12.57
CA ARG A 364 -3.90 16.85 12.78
C ARG A 364 -3.58 18.34 12.94
N PHE A 365 -4.30 19.24 12.27
CA PHE A 365 -4.13 20.68 12.48
C PHE A 365 -4.39 21.13 13.90
N ILE A 366 -5.30 20.44 14.60
CA ILE A 366 -5.67 20.81 15.97
C ILE A 366 -4.71 20.16 16.96
N LYS A 367 -4.33 18.90 16.71
CA LYS A 367 -3.66 18.06 17.71
C LYS A 367 -2.14 17.94 17.56
N SER A 368 -1.62 18.18 16.36
CA SER A 368 -0.26 17.75 16.00
C SER A 368 0.64 18.90 15.55
N ARG A 369 0.27 20.16 15.82
CA ARG A 369 1.15 21.29 15.51
C ARG A 369 2.40 21.24 16.38
N GLY A 370 3.54 21.51 15.76
CA GLY A 370 4.80 21.68 16.47
C GLY A 370 4.76 22.92 17.38
N PRO A 371 5.75 23.10 18.27
CA PRO A 371 5.80 24.22 19.21
C PRO A 371 5.78 25.60 18.52
N GLY A 372 6.26 25.69 17.28
CA GLY A 372 6.23 26.91 16.46
C GLY A 372 4.96 27.09 15.63
N GLY A 373 4.00 26.17 15.71
CA GLY A 373 2.76 26.18 14.92
C GLY A 373 2.86 25.48 13.57
N GLU A 374 4.00 24.88 13.23
CA GLU A 374 4.22 24.11 12.02
C GLU A 374 3.41 22.80 11.99
N LEU A 375 3.07 22.33 10.79
CA LEU A 375 2.43 21.03 10.60
C LEU A 375 3.54 20.01 10.28
N PRO A 376 3.56 18.84 10.94
CA PRO A 376 4.44 17.75 10.54
C PRO A 376 4.21 17.33 9.09
N ILE A 377 5.29 17.00 8.38
CA ILE A 377 5.24 16.69 6.94
C ILE A 377 4.63 15.31 6.65
N MET A 378 4.67 14.42 7.65
CA MET A 378 4.14 13.06 7.55
C MET A 378 3.63 12.57 8.91
N PHE A 379 2.81 11.53 8.87
CA PHE A 379 2.24 10.89 10.04
C PHE A 379 2.22 9.37 9.89
N THR A 380 2.14 8.64 11.00
CA THR A 380 1.75 7.23 10.98
C THR A 380 0.33 7.05 10.44
N ILE A 381 -0.10 5.82 10.19
CA ILE A 381 -1.49 5.55 9.74
C ILE A 381 -2.54 5.92 10.80
N ARG A 382 -2.14 6.16 12.05
CA ARG A 382 -2.99 6.60 13.18
C ARG A 382 -2.78 8.07 13.53
N GLY A 383 -1.86 8.73 12.86
CA GLY A 383 -1.64 10.17 12.94
C GLY A 383 -0.64 10.59 14.02
N GLU A 384 0.17 9.67 14.56
CA GLU A 384 1.31 10.01 15.41
C GLU A 384 2.44 10.66 14.59
N THR A 385 3.29 11.43 15.28
CA THR A 385 4.37 12.22 14.68
C THR A 385 5.77 11.72 15.04
N GLU A 386 5.87 10.85 16.05
CA GLU A 386 7.14 10.23 16.46
C GLU A 386 7.43 9.04 15.56
N ILE A 387 8.35 9.23 14.61
CA ILE A 387 8.71 8.23 13.59
C ILE A 387 10.23 8.02 13.61
N PRO A 388 10.78 7.42 14.67
CA PRO A 388 12.23 7.26 14.83
C PRO A 388 12.80 6.38 13.71
N GLU A 389 13.87 6.85 13.07
CA GLU A 389 14.62 6.08 12.07
C GLU A 389 15.57 5.10 12.78
N VAL A 390 15.45 3.82 12.46
CA VAL A 390 16.29 2.74 13.00
C VAL A 390 16.88 1.94 11.85
N GLU A 391 18.19 1.71 11.90
CA GLU A 391 18.90 0.85 10.95
C GLU A 391 18.85 -0.62 11.39
N LEU A 392 18.47 -1.50 10.48
CA LEU A 392 18.39 -2.95 10.63
C LEU A 392 19.63 -3.59 10.00
N SER A 393 20.77 -3.51 10.69
CA SER A 393 22.09 -3.94 10.18
C SER A 393 22.23 -5.45 9.93
N HIS A 394 21.31 -6.25 10.45
CA HIS A 394 21.29 -7.70 10.26
C HIS A 394 20.72 -8.13 8.90
N LEU A 395 19.99 -7.27 8.19
CA LEU A 395 19.44 -7.55 6.87
C LEU A 395 20.40 -7.11 5.76
N GLU A 396 20.49 -7.92 4.71
CA GLU A 396 21.36 -7.62 3.55
C GLU A 396 20.91 -6.36 2.79
N GLY A 397 19.60 -6.17 2.64
CA GLY A 397 18.98 -5.17 1.77
C GLY A 397 18.77 -5.68 0.36
N TYR A 398 17.80 -5.13 -0.38
CA TYR A 398 17.46 -5.60 -1.72
C TYR A 398 18.70 -5.55 -2.63
N ARG A 399 19.15 -6.73 -3.09
CA ARG A 399 20.38 -6.89 -3.90
C ARG A 399 21.62 -6.24 -3.25
N GLY A 400 21.75 -6.35 -1.93
CA GLY A 400 22.87 -5.80 -1.16
C GLY A 400 22.82 -4.28 -0.95
N SER A 401 21.69 -3.63 -1.28
CA SER A 401 21.54 -2.18 -1.15
C SER A 401 21.38 -1.81 0.32
N ARG A 402 22.38 -1.10 0.85
CA ARG A 402 22.45 -0.73 2.27
C ARG A 402 22.40 0.78 2.49
N PRO A 403 21.93 1.21 3.66
CA PRO A 403 21.42 0.35 4.75
C PRO A 403 19.93 0.03 4.61
N VAL A 404 19.46 -0.91 5.42
CA VAL A 404 18.04 -1.19 5.63
C VAL A 404 17.58 -0.37 6.83
N ARG A 405 16.58 0.49 6.66
CA ARG A 405 16.01 1.36 7.69
C ARG A 405 14.49 1.23 7.79
N ILE A 406 13.99 1.34 9.01
CA ILE A 406 12.57 1.52 9.33
C ILE A 406 12.38 2.88 10.00
N GLY A 407 11.18 3.43 9.92
CA GLY A 407 10.96 4.83 10.31
C GLY A 407 11.58 5.80 9.31
N ASN A 408 11.45 7.10 9.56
CA ASN A 408 11.84 8.09 8.56
C ASN A 408 12.39 9.36 9.20
N GLY A 409 13.69 9.59 9.04
CA GLY A 409 14.38 10.74 9.61
C GLY A 409 13.91 12.08 9.04
N ALA A 410 13.18 12.08 7.92
CA ALA A 410 12.57 13.30 7.39
C ALA A 410 11.39 13.81 8.23
N ALA A 411 10.90 13.04 9.21
CA ALA A 411 9.79 13.47 10.08
C ALA A 411 10.04 14.81 10.79
N PHE A 412 11.31 15.18 10.99
CA PHE A 412 11.72 16.46 11.60
C PHE A 412 12.10 17.55 10.59
N HIS A 413 12.01 17.27 9.28
CA HIS A 413 12.32 18.26 8.26
C HIS A 413 11.27 19.37 8.23
N GLN A 414 11.72 20.59 7.90
CA GLN A 414 10.85 21.71 7.61
C GLN A 414 10.70 21.82 6.09
N GLN A 415 9.51 21.48 5.59
CA GLN A 415 9.11 21.60 4.20
C GLN A 415 7.90 22.51 4.14
N PHE A 416 8.03 23.65 3.46
CA PHE A 416 6.95 24.64 3.40
C PHE A 416 6.03 24.42 2.20
N ASP A 417 6.46 23.64 1.22
CA ASP A 417 5.64 23.25 0.07
C ASP A 417 4.35 22.51 0.43
N ILE A 418 4.36 21.75 1.53
CA ILE A 418 3.19 20.96 1.99
C ILE A 418 1.94 21.83 2.17
N TYR A 419 2.09 23.11 2.53
CA TYR A 419 0.97 24.01 2.77
C TYR A 419 0.22 24.33 1.48
N GLY A 420 0.94 24.49 0.36
CA GLY A 420 0.35 24.72 -0.95
C GLY A 420 -0.39 23.49 -1.46
N GLU A 421 0.25 22.33 -1.36
CA GLU A 421 -0.29 21.06 -1.82
C GLU A 421 -1.56 20.70 -1.06
N LEU A 422 -1.54 20.88 0.27
CA LEU A 422 -2.71 20.65 1.11
C LEU A 422 -3.82 21.67 0.86
N MET A 423 -3.50 22.95 0.68
CA MET A 423 -4.50 23.96 0.34
C MET A 423 -5.13 23.75 -1.04
N ASP A 424 -4.40 23.24 -2.02
CA ASP A 424 -4.97 22.85 -3.31
C ASP A 424 -5.93 21.66 -3.14
N ALA A 425 -5.56 20.65 -2.36
CA ALA A 425 -6.44 19.53 -2.02
C ALA A 425 -7.73 20.00 -1.30
N ILE A 426 -7.63 20.89 -0.31
CA ILE A 426 -8.79 21.46 0.42
C ILE A 426 -9.69 22.27 -0.54
N TYR A 427 -9.10 23.08 -1.41
CA TYR A 427 -9.85 23.88 -2.39
C TYR A 427 -10.64 22.98 -3.35
N LEU A 428 -10.01 21.91 -3.84
CA LEU A 428 -10.64 20.95 -4.73
C LEU A 428 -11.69 20.10 -4.03
N TYR A 429 -11.46 19.73 -2.77
CA TYR A 429 -12.46 19.08 -1.93
C TYR A 429 -13.72 19.94 -1.79
N ASN A 430 -13.58 21.24 -1.48
CA ASN A 430 -14.72 22.17 -1.47
C ASN A 430 -15.39 22.34 -2.86
N LYS A 431 -14.67 22.05 -3.96
CA LYS A 431 -15.20 22.19 -5.32
C LYS A 431 -15.93 20.94 -5.82
N TYR A 432 -15.44 19.75 -5.50
CA TYR A 432 -15.90 18.48 -6.09
C TYR A 432 -16.36 17.45 -5.04
N GLY A 433 -15.91 17.57 -3.79
CA GLY A 433 -16.34 16.78 -2.64
C GLY A 433 -17.39 17.52 -1.82
N LYS A 434 -17.23 17.53 -0.50
CA LYS A 434 -18.15 18.23 0.41
C LYS A 434 -17.75 19.70 0.60
N PRO A 435 -18.74 20.60 0.77
CA PRO A 435 -18.51 21.94 1.26
C PRO A 435 -17.71 21.90 2.58
N ILE A 436 -16.59 22.63 2.66
CA ILE A 436 -15.87 22.76 3.94
C ILE A 436 -16.75 23.38 5.02
N SER A 437 -16.57 22.92 6.25
CA SER A 437 -17.28 23.40 7.44
C SER A 437 -16.69 24.70 7.98
N TRP A 438 -17.38 25.31 8.95
CA TRP A 438 -16.87 26.48 9.67
C TRP A 438 -15.58 26.18 10.45
N ASP A 439 -15.52 25.04 11.11
CA ASP A 439 -14.35 24.64 11.91
C ASP A 439 -13.14 24.37 11.00
N GLN A 440 -13.35 23.70 9.87
CA GLN A 440 -12.31 23.51 8.85
C GLN A 440 -11.82 24.85 8.30
N TRP A 441 -12.73 25.80 8.06
CA TRP A 441 -12.33 27.16 7.66
C TRP A 441 -11.48 27.85 8.73
N CYS A 442 -11.82 27.71 10.02
CA CYS A 442 -11.02 28.26 11.10
C CYS A 442 -9.59 27.68 11.11
N SER A 443 -9.45 26.37 10.95
CA SER A 443 -8.13 25.71 10.84
C SER A 443 -7.35 26.19 9.60
N VAL A 444 -8.01 26.36 8.45
CA VAL A 444 -7.39 26.94 7.24
C VAL A 444 -6.86 28.35 7.50
N ARG A 445 -7.62 29.20 8.20
CA ARG A 445 -7.15 30.56 8.55
C ARG A 445 -5.91 30.51 9.43
N GLU A 446 -5.92 29.70 10.48
CA GLU A 446 -4.78 29.57 11.39
C GLU A 446 -3.54 29.03 10.67
N MET A 447 -3.72 28.12 9.72
CA MET A 447 -2.64 27.63 8.86
C MET A 447 -2.09 28.76 7.98
N LEU A 448 -2.93 29.49 7.26
CA LEU A 448 -2.47 30.56 6.37
C LEU A 448 -1.85 31.75 7.13
N ASP A 449 -2.34 32.03 8.34
CA ASP A 449 -1.72 33.00 9.23
C ASP A 449 -0.35 32.53 9.72
N PHE A 450 -0.14 31.23 9.93
CA PHE A 450 1.19 30.67 10.14
C PHE A 450 2.05 30.77 8.87
N VAL A 451 1.49 30.50 7.69
CA VAL A 451 2.20 30.61 6.40
C VAL A 451 2.76 32.02 6.18
N LEU A 452 2.04 33.08 6.59
CA LEU A 452 2.55 34.46 6.56
C LEU A 452 3.87 34.63 7.33
N THR A 453 4.12 33.82 8.36
CA THR A 453 5.32 33.94 9.21
C THR A 453 6.54 33.21 8.64
N ILE A 454 6.37 32.46 7.55
CA ILE A 454 7.41 31.60 6.95
C ILE A 454 7.71 31.94 5.48
N THR A 455 7.00 32.90 4.87
CA THR A 455 7.14 33.24 3.44
C THR A 455 8.57 33.52 3.00
N ASP A 456 9.38 34.15 3.87
CA ASP A 456 10.76 34.54 3.59
C ASP A 456 11.81 33.61 4.21
N LYS A 457 11.38 32.50 4.82
CA LYS A 457 12.26 31.56 5.51
C LYS A 457 12.71 30.44 4.58
N PRO A 458 13.97 29.99 4.69
CA PRO A 458 14.46 28.86 3.92
C PRO A 458 13.96 27.52 4.49
N ASP A 459 13.75 26.54 3.62
CA ASP A 459 13.21 25.22 3.92
C ASP A 459 13.94 24.12 3.13
N MET A 460 13.50 22.87 3.24
CA MET A 460 14.12 21.73 2.54
C MET A 460 13.36 21.31 1.26
N SER A 461 12.18 21.87 1.00
CA SER A 461 11.33 21.58 -0.17
C SER A 461 11.09 20.07 -0.44
N ILE A 462 10.61 19.76 -1.64
CA ILE A 462 10.38 18.37 -2.10
C ILE A 462 11.65 17.55 -2.30
N TRP A 463 12.81 18.21 -2.37
CA TRP A 463 14.07 17.57 -2.71
C TRP A 463 14.74 16.87 -1.54
N GLU A 464 14.25 17.11 -0.32
CA GLU A 464 14.66 16.39 0.90
C GLU A 464 16.18 16.39 1.09
N VAL A 465 16.84 17.47 0.65
CA VAL A 465 18.29 17.62 0.75
C VAL A 465 18.64 17.78 2.23
N ARG A 466 19.06 16.67 2.85
CA ARG A 466 19.40 16.62 4.28
C ARG A 466 20.38 17.77 4.61
N ASN A 467 20.01 18.58 5.60
CA ASN A 467 20.80 19.66 6.19
C ASN A 467 21.11 20.89 5.30
N ASN A 468 20.38 21.13 4.21
CA ASN A 468 20.57 22.33 3.41
C ASN A 468 19.26 23.10 3.17
N LYS A 469 18.94 24.03 4.08
CA LYS A 469 17.76 24.89 3.93
C LYS A 469 18.05 26.01 2.93
N GLN A 470 17.18 26.18 1.94
CA GLN A 470 17.30 27.23 0.93
C GLN A 470 15.93 27.84 0.62
N ASN A 471 15.92 28.99 -0.06
CA ASN A 471 14.70 29.51 -0.68
C ASN A 471 14.47 28.79 -2.01
N PHE A 472 13.75 27.67 -1.97
CA PHE A 472 13.45 26.90 -3.17
C PHE A 472 12.28 27.53 -3.93
N THR A 473 12.42 27.69 -5.26
CA THR A 473 11.35 28.19 -6.13
C THR A 473 10.07 27.37 -6.00
N TYR A 474 10.19 26.04 -5.87
CA TYR A 474 9.03 25.17 -5.68
C TYR A 474 8.26 25.50 -4.39
N SER A 475 8.96 25.65 -3.26
CA SER A 475 8.34 26.04 -1.99
C SER A 475 7.67 27.40 -2.09
N LYS A 476 8.31 28.39 -2.73
CA LYS A 476 7.71 29.72 -2.95
C LYS A 476 6.42 29.63 -3.79
N VAL A 477 6.43 28.84 -4.87
CA VAL A 477 5.22 28.59 -5.68
C VAL A 477 4.13 27.94 -4.85
N MET A 478 4.45 26.97 -4.00
CA MET A 478 3.44 26.31 -3.18
C MET A 478 2.91 27.22 -2.06
N LEU A 479 3.72 28.07 -1.46
CA LEU A 479 3.23 29.10 -0.52
C LEU A 479 2.32 30.11 -1.24
N TRP A 480 2.64 30.48 -2.49
CA TRP A 480 1.75 31.28 -3.32
C TRP A 480 0.40 30.57 -3.57
N VAL A 481 0.43 29.27 -3.92
CA VAL A 481 -0.78 28.45 -4.09
C VAL A 481 -1.60 28.46 -2.80
N ALA A 482 -0.98 28.33 -1.63
CA ALA A 482 -1.68 28.34 -0.35
C ALA A 482 -2.56 29.59 -0.18
N PHE A 483 -1.99 30.79 -0.41
CA PHE A 483 -2.73 32.04 -0.33
C PHE A 483 -3.77 32.20 -1.44
N ASP A 484 -3.45 31.89 -2.69
CA ASP A 484 -4.42 31.99 -3.79
C ASP A 484 -5.64 31.09 -3.54
N ARG A 485 -5.43 29.85 -3.09
CA ARG A 485 -6.52 28.93 -2.76
C ARG A 485 -7.30 29.38 -1.53
N GLY A 486 -6.63 29.88 -0.50
CA GLY A 486 -7.27 30.45 0.69
C GLY A 486 -8.21 31.62 0.37
N LEU A 487 -7.74 32.57 -0.45
CA LEU A 487 -8.52 33.74 -0.88
C LEU A 487 -9.72 33.34 -1.75
N ARG A 488 -9.52 32.47 -2.75
CA ARG A 488 -10.63 31.96 -3.58
C ARG A 488 -11.66 31.20 -2.76
N LEU A 489 -11.22 30.48 -1.74
CA LEU A 489 -12.10 29.74 -0.84
C LEU A 489 -12.93 30.68 0.03
N ALA A 490 -12.31 31.73 0.59
CA ALA A 490 -12.98 32.78 1.35
C ALA A 490 -14.08 33.45 0.52
N ASP A 491 -13.73 33.89 -0.70
CA ASP A 491 -14.66 34.58 -1.59
C ASP A 491 -15.81 33.65 -2.04
N LYS A 492 -15.49 32.40 -2.43
CA LYS A 492 -16.51 31.43 -2.89
C LYS A 492 -17.54 31.08 -1.81
N ARG A 493 -17.14 31.08 -0.54
CA ARG A 493 -18.00 30.69 0.59
C ARG A 493 -18.51 31.88 1.40
N ASN A 494 -18.13 33.11 1.03
CA ASN A 494 -18.37 34.33 1.80
C ASN A 494 -17.89 34.20 3.26
N PHE A 495 -16.76 33.52 3.47
CA PHE A 495 -16.23 33.34 4.82
C PHE A 495 -15.48 34.58 5.31
N PRO A 496 -15.58 34.94 6.61
CA PRO A 496 -14.78 36.01 7.20
C PRO A 496 -13.28 35.68 7.14
N CYS A 497 -12.53 36.60 6.55
CA CYS A 497 -11.08 36.55 6.42
C CYS A 497 -10.49 37.86 7.01
N PRO A 498 -10.20 37.92 8.32
CA PRO A 498 -9.71 39.14 8.96
C PRO A 498 -8.37 39.62 8.40
N ASN A 499 -7.46 38.70 8.07
CA ASN A 499 -6.14 39.00 7.51
C ASN A 499 -6.13 39.05 5.96
N ARG A 500 -7.29 39.26 5.30
CA ARG A 500 -7.43 39.22 3.84
C ARG A 500 -6.41 40.08 3.10
N SER A 501 -6.20 41.32 3.56
CA SER A 501 -5.25 42.24 2.93
C SER A 501 -3.81 41.72 3.00
N LYS A 502 -3.40 41.11 4.12
CA LYS A 502 -2.07 40.52 4.28
C LYS A 502 -1.89 39.30 3.39
N TRP A 503 -2.91 38.46 3.26
CA TRP A 503 -2.87 37.30 2.36
C TRP A 503 -2.77 37.71 0.89
N LEU A 504 -3.47 38.77 0.48
CA LEU A 504 -3.36 39.34 -0.86
C LEU A 504 -1.95 39.87 -1.13
N GLU A 505 -1.42 40.67 -0.21
CA GLU A 505 -0.07 41.21 -0.30
C GLU A 505 0.99 40.09 -0.37
N ALA A 506 0.89 39.08 0.50
CA ALA A 506 1.81 37.94 0.47
C ALA A 506 1.72 37.15 -0.84
N ARG A 507 0.51 36.90 -1.36
CA ARG A 507 0.30 36.26 -2.66
C ARG A 507 0.96 37.07 -3.79
N ASP A 508 0.77 38.38 -3.82
CA ASP A 508 1.27 39.20 -4.92
C ASP A 508 2.80 39.33 -4.84
N ASN A 509 3.35 39.58 -3.65
CA ASN A 509 4.80 39.65 -3.43
C ASN A 509 5.51 38.33 -3.77
N LEU A 510 4.94 37.17 -3.39
CA LEU A 510 5.50 35.87 -3.77
C LEU A 510 5.51 35.68 -5.29
N MET A 511 4.46 36.11 -6.00
CA MET A 511 4.42 36.01 -7.45
C MET A 511 5.51 36.87 -8.11
N GLU A 512 5.65 38.13 -7.69
CA GLU A 512 6.70 39.02 -8.20
C GLU A 512 8.10 38.43 -7.90
N GLU A 513 8.35 37.94 -6.68
CA GLU A 513 9.62 37.28 -6.33
C GLU A 513 9.91 36.06 -7.23
N ILE A 514 8.90 35.21 -7.46
CA ILE A 514 9.04 34.02 -8.31
C ILE A 514 9.36 34.43 -9.76
N MET A 515 8.73 35.47 -10.28
CA MET A 515 8.95 35.92 -11.65
C MET A 515 10.32 36.60 -11.82
N ASP A 516 10.74 37.41 -10.84
CA ASP A 516 11.99 38.15 -10.89
C ASP A 516 13.21 37.25 -10.67
N LYS A 517 13.12 36.30 -9.73
CA LYS A 517 14.26 35.49 -9.29
C LYS A 517 14.20 34.03 -9.74
N GLY A 518 13.01 33.50 -10.01
CA GLY A 518 12.79 32.07 -10.28
C GLY A 518 13.07 31.60 -11.70
N MET A 519 13.22 32.53 -12.65
CA MET A 519 13.64 32.24 -14.02
C MET A 519 14.95 32.97 -14.35
N PRO A 520 16.05 32.27 -14.69
CA PRO A 520 17.19 32.96 -15.28
C PRO A 520 16.75 33.52 -16.64
N TYR A 521 16.91 34.84 -16.83
CA TYR A 521 16.71 35.48 -18.13
C TYR A 521 17.60 34.78 -19.17
N LEU A 522 16.98 34.04 -20.10
CA LEU A 522 17.67 33.47 -21.25
C LEU A 522 17.55 34.45 -22.42
N PRO A 523 18.64 35.11 -22.85
CA PRO A 523 18.58 35.97 -24.03
C PRO A 523 18.19 35.16 -25.28
N PRO A 524 17.50 35.77 -26.26
CA PRO A 524 16.98 35.09 -27.46
C PRO A 524 18.03 34.31 -28.27
N THR A 525 19.31 34.59 -28.09
CA THR A 525 20.44 33.93 -28.77
C THR A 525 20.82 32.57 -28.19
N ALA A 526 20.25 32.14 -27.06
CA ALA A 526 20.63 30.91 -26.35
C ALA A 526 19.72 29.69 -26.60
N LEU A 527 18.76 29.76 -27.53
CA LEU A 527 17.78 28.69 -27.82
C LEU A 527 18.37 27.39 -28.41
N GLY A 528 19.69 27.29 -28.58
CA GLY A 528 20.38 26.09 -29.10
C GLY A 528 20.97 25.14 -28.04
N GLN A 529 20.99 25.52 -26.77
CA GLN A 529 21.53 24.68 -25.68
C GLN A 529 20.64 24.81 -24.45
N ALA A 530 19.61 23.97 -24.34
CA ALA A 530 18.81 23.90 -23.12
C ALA A 530 19.67 23.32 -21.97
N PRO A 531 19.89 24.04 -20.86
CA PRO A 531 20.34 23.40 -19.63
C PRO A 531 19.22 22.52 -19.10
N ARG A 532 19.57 21.38 -18.49
CA ARG A 532 18.62 20.58 -17.69
C ARG A 532 17.99 21.48 -16.62
N PRO A 533 16.72 21.25 -16.21
CA PRO A 533 16.09 22.03 -15.15
C PRO A 533 16.98 21.98 -13.91
N SER A 534 17.57 23.12 -13.58
CA SER A 534 18.69 23.24 -12.66
C SER A 534 18.21 23.53 -11.24
N LEU A 535 18.89 22.85 -10.31
CA LEU A 535 18.94 23.02 -8.84
C LEU A 535 19.34 24.42 -8.37
N LEU A 536 18.72 25.49 -8.86
CA LEU A 536 19.14 26.85 -8.48
C LEU A 536 18.37 27.34 -7.25
N PRO A 537 19.05 27.59 -6.12
CA PRO A 537 18.49 28.43 -5.05
C PRO A 537 18.09 29.79 -5.61
N LEU A 538 16.99 30.35 -5.10
CA LEU A 538 16.75 31.79 -5.21
C LEU A 538 17.79 32.48 -4.32
N THR A 539 18.86 32.99 -4.91
CA THR A 539 19.79 33.91 -4.25
C THR A 539 19.24 35.33 -4.27
#